data_AF-A0A918VLA4-F1
#
_entry.id   AF-A0A918VLA4-F1
#
_cell.length_a   1.000
_cell.length_b   1.000
_cell.length_c   1.000
_cell.angle_alpha   90.00
_cell.angle_beta   90.00
_cell.angle_gamma   90.00
#
_symmetry.space_group_name_H-M   'P 1'
#
loop_
_entity.id
_entity.type
_entity.pdbx_description
1 polymer ?
#
loop_
_entity_poly.entity_id
_entity_poly.type
_entity_poly.pdbx_seq_one_letter_code
_entity_poly.pdbx_strand_id
1 'polypeptide(L)'
;MDKVKVIASLLIAVGGVVGYYQLPQYLGQDVSILWRVGLLLVALVVAAVVALTSEYGSSFLEFAKGARIELRKMVWPTRQETTQTTIIVLILVVLVALFLWLIDMSVFEIIYDWLLGVED
;
A
#
# COMPACT_ATOMS: atom_id res chain seq x y z
N MET A 1 -7.78 -31.63 -1.14
CA MET A 1 -8.45 -31.32 0.14
C MET A 1 -8.28 -29.85 0.53
N ASP A 2 -7.33 -29.14 -0.07
CA ASP A 2 -6.95 -27.78 0.32
C ASP A 2 -7.95 -26.72 -0.10
N LYS A 3 -8.60 -26.89 -1.26
CA LYS A 3 -9.75 -26.06 -1.65
C LYS A 3 -10.87 -26.09 -0.62
N VAL A 4 -11.08 -27.25 0.04
CA VAL A 4 -12.12 -27.39 1.08
C VAL A 4 -11.75 -26.58 2.32
N LYS A 5 -10.50 -26.62 2.77
CA LYS A 5 -10.05 -25.81 3.92
C LYS A 5 -10.14 -24.30 3.65
N VAL A 6 -9.76 -23.87 2.44
CA VAL A 6 -9.87 -22.46 2.04
C VAL A 6 -11.33 -22.02 1.98
N ILE A 7 -12.19 -22.79 1.32
CA ILE A 7 -13.64 -22.49 1.25
C ILE A 7 -14.24 -22.50 2.67
N ALA A 8 -13.86 -23.45 3.52
CA ALA A 8 -14.31 -23.49 4.92
C ALA A 8 -13.87 -22.25 5.71
N SER A 9 -12.62 -21.82 5.60
CA SER A 9 -12.15 -20.58 6.26
C SER A 9 -12.93 -19.34 5.81
N LEU A 10 -13.26 -19.27 4.52
CA LEU A 10 -14.01 -18.17 3.92
C LEU A 10 -15.47 -18.19 4.40
N LEU A 11 -16.09 -19.37 4.49
CA LEU A 11 -17.42 -19.55 5.05
C LEU A 11 -17.46 -19.21 6.56
N ILE A 12 -16.43 -19.55 7.32
CA ILE A 12 -16.33 -19.20 8.76
C ILE A 12 -16.20 -17.68 8.92
N ALA A 13 -15.38 -17.01 8.11
CA ALA A 13 -15.25 -15.56 8.14
C ALA A 13 -16.56 -14.86 7.78
N VAL A 14 -17.22 -15.28 6.69
CA VAL A 14 -18.52 -14.75 6.28
C VAL A 14 -19.58 -15.05 7.35
N GLY A 15 -19.59 -16.25 7.92
CA GLY A 15 -20.48 -16.63 9.01
C GLY A 15 -20.29 -15.77 10.27
N GLY A 16 -19.04 -15.40 10.60
CA GLY A 16 -18.74 -14.49 11.69
C GLY A 16 -19.26 -13.06 11.45
N VAL A 17 -19.09 -12.55 10.23
CA VAL A 17 -19.60 -11.22 9.83
C VAL A 17 -21.13 -11.20 9.81
N VAL A 18 -21.75 -12.22 9.22
CA VAL A 18 -23.22 -12.38 9.20
C VAL A 18 -23.74 -12.51 10.63
N GLY A 19 -23.08 -13.32 11.46
CA GLY A 19 -23.40 -13.44 12.89
C GLY A 19 -23.38 -12.08 13.59
N TYR A 20 -22.35 -11.27 13.37
CA TYR A 20 -22.27 -9.93 13.95
C TYR A 20 -23.47 -9.03 13.60
N TYR A 21 -23.92 -9.04 12.33
CA TYR A 21 -25.06 -8.23 11.88
C TYR A 21 -26.43 -8.79 12.25
N GLN A 22 -26.56 -10.13 12.38
CA GLN A 22 -27.83 -10.81 12.59
C GLN A 22 -28.14 -11.07 14.09
N LEU A 23 -27.10 -11.16 14.94
CA LEU A 23 -27.25 -11.29 16.41
C LEU A 23 -28.20 -10.25 17.06
N PRO A 24 -28.20 -8.95 16.67
CA PRO A 24 -29.18 -7.97 17.16
C PRO A 24 -30.63 -8.33 16.86
N GLN A 25 -30.89 -9.00 15.73
CA GLN A 25 -32.24 -9.33 15.26
C GLN A 25 -32.84 -10.54 16.00
N TYR A 26 -32.01 -11.50 16.43
CA TYR A 26 -32.47 -12.73 17.08
C TYR A 26 -32.51 -12.67 18.61
N LEU A 27 -31.61 -11.93 19.25
CA LEU A 27 -31.42 -11.95 20.71
C LEU A 27 -31.90 -10.68 21.43
N GLY A 28 -32.51 -9.73 20.70
CA GLY A 28 -32.98 -8.45 21.23
C GLY A 28 -31.92 -7.32 21.19
N GLN A 29 -32.37 -6.07 21.26
CA GLN A 29 -31.49 -4.88 21.21
C GLN A 29 -30.50 -4.78 22.39
N ASP A 30 -30.69 -5.56 23.46
CA ASP A 30 -29.91 -5.50 24.70
C ASP A 30 -28.58 -6.30 24.67
N VAL A 31 -28.19 -6.86 23.53
CA VAL A 31 -26.90 -7.54 23.42
C VAL A 31 -25.77 -6.52 23.47
N SER A 32 -25.00 -6.55 24.56
CA SER A 32 -23.79 -5.74 24.74
C SER A 32 -22.82 -5.89 23.55
N ILE A 33 -22.28 -4.77 23.08
CA ILE A 33 -21.34 -4.67 21.95
C ILE A 33 -20.13 -5.61 22.12
N LEU A 34 -19.70 -5.83 23.36
CA LEU A 34 -18.56 -6.68 23.70
C LEU A 34 -18.77 -8.13 23.25
N TRP A 35 -19.97 -8.69 23.40
CA TRP A 35 -20.27 -10.05 22.99
C TRP A 35 -20.27 -10.21 21.47
N ARG A 36 -20.77 -9.21 20.73
CA ARG A 36 -20.80 -9.22 19.26
C ARG A 36 -19.39 -9.15 18.68
N VAL A 37 -18.59 -8.21 19.18
CA VAL A 37 -17.21 -8.04 18.74
C VAL A 37 -16.37 -9.25 19.14
N GLY A 38 -16.56 -9.77 20.36
CA GLY A 38 -15.86 -10.98 20.83
C GLY A 38 -16.10 -12.19 19.93
N LEU A 39 -17.36 -12.45 19.56
CA LEU A 39 -17.70 -13.56 18.67
C LEU A 39 -17.12 -13.39 17.26
N LEU A 40 -17.17 -12.17 16.71
CA LEU A 40 -16.57 -11.86 15.41
C LEU A 40 -15.05 -12.05 15.42
N LEU A 41 -14.37 -11.59 16.47
CA LEU A 41 -12.93 -11.77 16.62
C LEU A 41 -12.56 -13.25 16.71
N VAL A 42 -13.30 -14.05 17.49
CA VAL A 42 -13.09 -15.50 17.58
C VAL A 42 -13.30 -16.16 16.21
N ALA A 43 -14.37 -15.83 15.49
CA ALA A 43 -14.63 -16.37 14.15
C ALA A 43 -13.51 -16.01 13.15
N LEU A 44 -13.01 -14.77 13.18
CA LEU A 44 -11.89 -14.34 12.35
C LEU A 44 -10.59 -15.06 12.70
N VAL A 45 -10.29 -15.25 13.98
CA VAL A 45 -9.11 -16.00 14.43
C VAL A 45 -9.20 -17.45 13.96
N VAL A 46 -10.35 -18.10 14.13
CA VAL A 46 -10.57 -19.48 13.65
C VAL A 46 -10.43 -19.56 12.13
N ALA A 47 -11.03 -18.64 11.38
CA ALA A 47 -10.88 -18.58 9.92
C ALA A 47 -9.41 -18.42 9.52
N ALA A 48 -8.66 -17.54 10.18
CA ALA A 48 -7.24 -17.32 9.91
C ALA A 48 -6.40 -18.57 10.20
N VAL A 49 -6.63 -19.26 11.32
CA VAL A 49 -5.92 -20.51 11.65
C VAL A 49 -6.22 -21.61 10.61
N VAL A 50 -7.48 -21.75 10.20
CA VAL A 50 -7.86 -22.72 9.15
C VAL A 50 -7.22 -22.37 7.80
N ALA A 51 -7.13 -21.08 7.45
CA ALA A 51 -6.48 -20.63 6.23
C ALA A 51 -4.95 -20.86 6.24
N LEU A 52 -4.28 -20.62 7.38
CA LEU A 52 -2.84 -20.81 7.53
C LEU A 52 -2.42 -22.30 7.54
N THR A 53 -3.32 -23.21 7.94
CA THR A 53 -3.09 -24.68 7.88
C THR A 53 -3.44 -25.31 6.53
N SER A 54 -3.83 -24.50 5.54
CA SER A 54 -3.99 -24.91 4.14
C SER A 54 -2.63 -24.89 3.42
N GLU A 55 -2.48 -25.71 2.38
CA GLU A 55 -1.30 -25.76 1.51
C GLU A 55 -0.91 -24.37 0.93
N TYR A 56 -1.89 -23.54 0.58
CA TYR A 56 -1.65 -22.15 0.15
C TYR A 56 -1.15 -21.27 1.30
N GLY A 57 -1.66 -21.48 2.51
CA GLY A 57 -1.27 -20.74 3.71
C GLY A 57 0.15 -21.07 4.17
N SER A 58 0.52 -22.36 4.17
CA SER A 58 1.88 -22.79 4.49
C SER A 58 2.89 -22.29 3.45
N SER A 59 2.54 -22.37 2.16
CA SER A 59 3.37 -21.85 1.06
C SER A 59 3.59 -20.34 1.18
N PHE A 60 2.55 -19.57 1.55
CA PHE A 60 2.68 -18.14 1.80
C PHE A 60 3.60 -17.83 3.00
N LEU A 61 3.49 -18.61 4.09
CA LEU A 61 4.37 -18.45 5.25
C LEU A 61 5.83 -18.76 4.91
N GLU A 62 6.09 -19.79 4.11
CA GLU A 62 7.42 -20.12 3.60
C GLU A 62 7.95 -19.03 2.68
N PHE A 63 7.12 -18.52 1.76
CA PHE A 63 7.45 -17.38 0.91
C PHE A 63 7.79 -16.13 1.74
N ALA A 64 6.99 -15.79 2.74
CA ALA A 64 7.24 -14.64 3.61
C ALA A 64 8.54 -14.79 4.41
N LYS A 65 8.85 -16.00 4.90
CA LYS A 65 10.13 -16.31 5.54
C LYS A 65 11.29 -16.14 4.56
N GLY A 66 11.16 -16.68 3.34
CA GLY A 66 12.14 -16.54 2.25
C GLY A 66 12.38 -15.08 1.88
N ALA A 67 11.31 -14.30 1.66
CA ALA A 67 11.38 -12.88 1.36
C ALA A 67 12.11 -12.11 2.46
N ARG A 68 11.87 -12.43 3.74
CA ARG A 68 12.60 -11.81 4.86
C ARG A 68 14.09 -12.15 4.86
N ILE A 69 14.47 -13.35 4.44
CA ILE A 69 15.87 -13.75 4.31
C ILE A 69 16.53 -12.98 3.16
N GLU A 70 15.87 -12.86 2.02
CA GLU A 70 16.39 -12.10 0.86
C GLU A 70 16.50 -10.61 1.15
N LEU A 71 15.51 -10.02 1.85
CA LEU A 71 15.58 -8.63 2.29
C LEU A 71 16.77 -8.34 3.20
N ARG A 72 17.28 -9.33 3.94
CA ARG A 72 18.51 -9.17 4.74
C ARG A 72 19.78 -9.22 3.89
N LYS A 73 19.74 -9.86 2.71
CA LYS A 73 20.83 -9.84 1.74
C LYS A 73 20.87 -8.53 0.95
N MET A 74 19.80 -7.73 1.00
CA MET A 74 19.78 -6.40 0.42
C MET A 74 20.74 -5.49 1.19
N VAL A 75 21.87 -5.22 0.56
CA VAL A 75 22.78 -4.17 1.01
C VAL A 75 22.11 -2.84 0.70
N TRP A 76 21.46 -2.26 1.69
CA TRP A 76 20.89 -0.93 1.55
C TRP A 76 22.03 0.08 1.34
N PRO A 77 21.87 1.01 0.39
CA PRO A 77 22.89 2.01 0.12
C PRO A 77 23.19 2.80 1.39
N THR A 78 24.46 3.15 1.58
CA THR A 78 24.84 3.98 2.71
C THR A 78 24.19 5.37 2.60
N ARG A 79 24.04 6.08 3.72
CA ARG A 79 23.50 7.46 3.69
C ARG A 79 24.32 8.35 2.75
N GLN A 80 25.62 8.09 2.65
CA GLN A 80 26.53 8.83 1.78
C GLN A 80 26.23 8.59 0.29
N GLU A 81 26.03 7.35 -0.16
CA GLU A 81 25.65 7.02 -1.54
C GLU A 81 24.29 7.60 -1.91
N THR A 82 23.32 7.52 -0.98
CA THR A 82 21.98 8.09 -1.17
C THR A 82 22.05 9.60 -1.34
N THR A 83 22.76 10.29 -0.44
CA THR A 83 22.93 11.75 -0.52
C THR A 83 23.71 12.17 -1.77
N GLN A 84 24.74 11.43 -2.17
CA GLN A 84 25.49 11.74 -3.40
C GLN A 84 24.58 11.67 -4.62
N THR A 85 23.76 10.63 -4.74
CA THR A 85 22.80 10.49 -5.83
C THR A 85 21.76 11.62 -5.81
N THR A 86 21.23 11.97 -4.63
CA THR A 86 20.31 13.11 -4.49
C THR A 86 20.93 14.43 -4.93
N ILE A 87 22.18 14.71 -4.53
CA ILE A 87 22.88 15.94 -4.92
C ILE A 87 23.09 15.99 -6.44
N ILE A 88 23.49 14.88 -7.06
CA ILE A 88 23.64 14.80 -8.53
C ILE A 88 22.32 15.14 -9.23
N VAL A 89 21.21 14.52 -8.78
CA VAL A 89 19.88 14.81 -9.35
C VAL A 89 19.48 16.27 -9.13
N LEU A 90 19.76 16.83 -7.95
CA LEU A 90 19.43 18.23 -7.63
C LEU A 90 20.19 19.21 -8.53
N ILE A 91 21.48 18.98 -8.76
CA ILE A 91 22.28 19.77 -9.70
C ILE A 91 21.69 19.70 -11.11
N LEU A 92 21.34 18.49 -11.57
CA LEU A 92 20.72 18.31 -12.89
C LEU A 92 19.39 19.09 -13.00
N VAL A 93 18.53 19.01 -11.99
CA VAL A 93 17.26 19.73 -11.96
C VAL A 93 17.47 21.25 -12.01
N VAL A 94 18.44 21.78 -11.25
CA VAL A 94 18.78 23.22 -11.26
C VAL A 94 19.28 23.67 -12.63
N LEU A 95 20.14 22.86 -13.27
CA LEU A 95 20.65 23.18 -14.62
C LEU A 95 19.52 23.22 -15.65
N VAL A 96 18.62 22.23 -15.63
CA VAL A 96 17.47 22.20 -16.55
C VAL A 96 16.52 23.36 -16.26
N ALA A 97 16.24 23.66 -14.99
CA ALA A 97 15.39 24.77 -14.60
C ALA A 97 15.94 26.11 -15.08
N LEU A 98 17.25 26.35 -14.93
CA LEU A 98 17.92 27.57 -15.39
C LEU A 98 17.94 27.67 -16.92
N PHE A 99 18.18 26.56 -17.61
CA PHE A 99 18.15 26.50 -19.08
C PHE A 99 16.77 26.83 -19.63
N LEU A 100 15.71 26.22 -19.08
CA LEU A 100 14.34 26.52 -19.46
C LEU A 100 14.02 27.98 -19.17
N TRP A 101 14.29 28.46 -17.95
CA TRP A 101 14.05 29.87 -17.58
C TRP A 101 14.68 30.87 -18.56
N LEU A 102 15.90 30.60 -19.04
CA LEU A 102 16.57 31.46 -20.03
C LEU A 102 15.89 31.42 -21.41
N ILE A 103 15.42 30.25 -21.84
CA ILE A 103 14.64 30.11 -23.07
C ILE A 103 13.29 30.81 -22.93
N ASP A 104 12.57 30.61 -21.82
CA ASP A 104 11.29 31.24 -21.56
C ASP A 104 11.41 32.78 -21.62
N MET A 105 12.46 33.35 -21.03
CA MET A 105 12.74 34.79 -21.12
C MET A 105 13.01 35.24 -22.56
N SER A 106 13.87 34.52 -23.29
CA SER A 106 14.23 34.86 -24.67
C SER A 106 13.03 34.76 -25.62
N VAL A 107 12.22 33.72 -25.46
CA VAL A 107 11.01 33.48 -26.25
C VAL A 107 9.95 34.53 -25.94
N PHE A 108 9.80 34.92 -24.67
CA PHE A 108 8.90 36.00 -24.27
C PHE A 108 9.28 37.31 -24.97
N GLU A 109 10.53 37.76 -24.87
CA GLU A 109 10.98 39.02 -25.49
C GLU A 109 10.74 39.01 -27.02
N ILE A 110 11.16 37.95 -27.72
CA ILE A 110 10.98 37.82 -29.17
C ILE A 110 9.50 37.86 -29.57
N ILE A 111 8.64 37.16 -28.84
CA ILE A 111 7.21 37.11 -29.16
C ILE A 111 6.55 38.45 -28.88
N TYR A 112 6.89 39.13 -27.78
CA TYR A 112 6.31 40.43 -27.45
C TYR A 112 6.74 41.50 -28.45
N ASP A 113 8.02 41.56 -28.82
CA ASP A 113 8.52 42.49 -29.83
C ASP A 113 7.89 42.22 -31.21
N TRP A 114 7.80 40.96 -31.61
CA TRP A 114 7.23 40.57 -32.92
C TRP A 114 5.71 40.76 -33.01
N LEU A 115 4.98 40.52 -31.91
CA LEU A 115 3.51 40.55 -31.88
C LEU A 115 2.94 41.94 -31.56
N LEU A 116 3.57 42.69 -30.64
CA LEU A 116 3.09 44.00 -30.21
C LEU A 116 3.82 45.17 -30.87
N GLY A 117 5.03 44.97 -31.44
CA GLY A 117 5.74 46.01 -32.19
C GLY A 117 5.91 47.32 -31.42
N VAL A 118 5.95 47.27 -30.09
CA VAL A 118 6.21 48.42 -29.23
C VAL A 118 7.72 48.52 -29.08
N GLU A 119 8.33 49.30 -29.98
CA GLU A 119 9.64 49.90 -29.75
C GLU A 119 9.41 51.14 -28.86
N ASP A 120 9.86 51.06 -27.60
CA ASP A 120 10.20 52.22 -26.76
C ASP A 120 11.60 52.01 -26.15
#